data_AF-A0A1V5HH46-F1
#
_entry.id   AF-A0A1V5HH46-F1
#
_cell.length_a   1.000
_cell.length_b   1.000
_cell.length_c   1.000
_cell.angle_alpha   90.00
_cell.angle_beta   90.00
_cell.angle_gamma   90.00
#
_symmetry.space_group_name_H-M   'P 1'
#
loop_
_entity.id
_entity.type
_entity.pdbx_description
1 polymer ?
#
loop_
_entity_poly.entity_id
_entity_poly.type
_entity_poly.pdbx_seq_one_letter_code
_entity_poly.pdbx_strand_id
1 'polypeptide(L)'
;MTADTTLHLGGVTDLAQEPNALTKADLPVRIPPWPTRRDGLVWLWEDAGRPAALFDEKAGAVRELRAFRDQGTAGFDRYRRMRLAGGRMGTGFFSQTGEGMDFWRVVKANEFSLELTFQPAALTQGTPAGEGRFPVRLVNCSAWHDADWEFMLGQQGDKLLYSIRTVDNFLNMNGERVKGDLHGRAPAYEIATLADTRPHHLVVSYKPGTLVAFMDGRRVFATDQVTGNLAWGYGELCFGDNHNGGRHRWHGRIEGVALYHRFVAEAEAAANATVYLAKVNARVPLPSARIEGKLLAKTTVPEVKTIHPYHDALVVNEYEVVRVVETSPGWTLRPALLPAMTIRVAQWGILDDVKTGVDGTEIGGRVPLTLEVYTGHPDKLDEQVVADTLAEDLDAPLFYEPLP
;
A
#
# COMPACT_ATOMS: atom_id res chain seq x y z
N MET A 1 16.15 2.85 -13.80
CA MET A 1 17.34 3.71 -13.63
C MET A 1 17.72 3.68 -12.17
N THR A 2 18.86 3.07 -11.83
CA THR A 2 19.44 3.16 -10.49
C THR A 2 19.93 4.59 -10.30
N ALA A 3 19.63 5.22 -9.17
CA ALA A 3 20.22 6.51 -8.84
C ALA A 3 21.71 6.26 -8.53
N ASP A 4 22.58 6.60 -9.47
CA ASP A 4 24.03 6.58 -9.23
C ASP A 4 24.31 7.65 -8.17
N THR A 5 24.66 7.22 -6.96
CA THR A 5 25.07 8.12 -5.88
C THR A 5 26.59 8.19 -5.90
N THR A 6 27.16 9.38 -5.73
CA THR A 6 28.62 9.54 -5.71
C THR A 6 29.11 9.64 -4.26
N LEU A 7 30.04 8.77 -3.87
CA LEU A 7 30.76 8.91 -2.61
C LEU A 7 31.94 9.86 -2.82
N HIS A 8 31.91 11.01 -2.16
CA HIS A 8 32.97 12.00 -2.19
C HIS A 8 34.01 11.67 -1.11
N LEU A 9 35.19 11.22 -1.52
CA LEU A 9 36.33 11.00 -0.63
C LEU A 9 37.27 12.21 -0.67
N GLY A 10 37.59 12.77 0.48
CA GLY A 10 38.55 13.87 0.62
C GLY A 10 38.80 14.23 2.08
N GLY A 11 39.90 14.95 2.35
CA GLY A 11 40.23 15.43 3.69
C GLY A 11 40.82 14.38 4.64
N VAL A 12 41.15 13.19 4.13
CA VAL A 12 41.87 12.15 4.89
C VAL A 12 43.37 12.33 4.66
N THR A 13 44.14 12.36 5.74
CA THR A 13 45.61 12.35 5.73
C THR A 13 46.09 11.11 6.47
N ASP A 14 47.19 10.51 6.02
CA ASP A 14 47.80 9.39 6.74
C ASP A 14 48.58 9.86 7.98
N LEU A 15 49.08 8.90 8.76
CA LEU A 15 49.86 9.17 9.98
C LEU A 15 51.38 9.15 9.73
N ALA A 16 51.82 9.38 8.47
CA ALA A 16 53.23 9.43 8.17
C ALA A 16 53.89 10.67 8.80
N GLN A 17 55.21 10.61 9.00
CA GLN A 17 55.99 11.72 9.56
C GLN A 17 55.90 12.99 8.68
N GLU A 18 55.70 12.81 7.37
CA GLU A 18 55.20 13.83 6.45
C GLU A 18 53.85 13.34 5.89
N PRO A 19 52.71 13.92 6.33
CA PRO A 19 51.39 13.37 6.01
C PRO A 19 51.04 13.43 4.52
N ASN A 20 50.64 12.30 3.94
CA ASN A 20 50.09 12.27 2.58
C ASN A 20 48.58 12.50 2.65
N ALA A 21 48.09 13.44 1.84
CA ALA A 21 46.66 13.67 1.68
C ALA A 21 46.08 12.72 0.63
N LEU A 22 44.97 12.06 0.96
CA LEU A 22 44.17 11.33 -0.02
C LEU A 22 43.69 12.31 -1.10
N THR A 23 44.02 12.01 -2.36
CA THR A 23 43.50 12.79 -3.50
C THR A 23 41.99 12.73 -3.50
N LYS A 24 41.33 13.89 -3.70
CA LYS A 24 39.87 13.94 -3.81
C LYS A 24 39.42 12.98 -4.91
N ALA A 25 38.53 12.07 -4.56
CA ALA A 25 38.03 11.06 -5.47
C ALA A 25 36.52 10.94 -5.34
N ASP A 26 35.86 10.89 -6.49
CA ASP A 26 34.43 10.63 -6.61
C ASP A 26 34.25 9.18 -7.01
N LEU A 27 33.73 8.36 -6.10
CA LEU A 27 33.48 6.95 -6.36
C LEU A 27 31.99 6.74 -6.67
N PRO A 28 31.64 6.20 -7.85
CA PRO A 28 30.26 5.87 -8.15
C PRO A 28 29.81 4.70 -7.26
N VAL A 29 28.81 4.93 -6.44
CA VAL A 29 28.15 3.91 -5.63
C VAL A 29 26.86 3.50 -6.32
N ARG A 30 26.83 2.25 -6.78
CA ARG A 30 25.59 1.63 -7.27
C ARG A 30 24.76 1.17 -6.09
N ILE A 31 23.69 1.88 -5.80
CA ILE A 31 22.68 1.40 -4.86
C ILE A 31 21.98 0.20 -5.53
N PRO A 32 22.03 -1.01 -4.95
CA PRO A 32 21.37 -2.17 -5.53
C PRO A 32 19.86 -1.88 -5.63
N PRO A 33 19.20 -2.29 -6.72
CA PRO A 33 17.75 -2.15 -6.80
C PRO A 33 17.09 -2.98 -5.71
N TRP A 34 15.90 -2.57 -5.29
CA TRP A 34 15.06 -3.42 -4.46
C TRP A 34 14.33 -4.47 -5.33
N PRO A 35 14.19 -5.71 -4.86
CA PRO A 35 14.89 -6.30 -3.72
C PRO A 35 16.39 -6.50 -4.00
N THR A 36 17.22 -6.43 -2.96
CA THR A 36 18.69 -6.57 -3.10
C THR A 36 19.11 -7.95 -3.61
N ARG A 37 18.24 -8.96 -3.40
CA ARG A 37 18.35 -10.31 -3.94
C ARG A 37 17.03 -10.77 -4.53
N ARG A 38 17.08 -11.33 -5.74
CA ARG A 38 15.90 -11.76 -6.50
C ARG A 38 15.74 -13.27 -6.59
N ASP A 39 16.69 -14.04 -6.07
CA ASP A 39 16.53 -15.48 -5.96
C ASP A 39 15.34 -15.81 -5.07
N GLY A 40 14.57 -16.82 -5.44
CA GLY A 40 13.42 -17.25 -4.67
C GLY A 40 12.15 -16.43 -4.84
N LEU A 41 12.12 -15.37 -5.66
CA LEU A 41 10.92 -14.54 -5.85
C LEU A 41 9.78 -15.35 -6.48
N VAL A 42 8.60 -15.27 -5.87
CA VAL A 42 7.35 -15.86 -6.39
C VAL A 42 6.32 -14.80 -6.76
N TRP A 43 6.42 -13.61 -6.15
CA TRP A 43 5.61 -12.46 -6.50
C TRP A 43 6.39 -11.18 -6.19
N LEU A 44 6.28 -10.16 -7.05
CA LEU A 44 6.98 -8.89 -6.88
C LEU A 44 6.11 -7.76 -7.43
N TRP A 45 5.83 -6.72 -6.65
CA TRP A 45 5.15 -5.51 -7.08
C TRP A 45 5.70 -4.31 -6.33
N GLU A 46 6.35 -3.39 -7.06
CA GLU A 46 6.93 -2.18 -6.47
C GLU A 46 5.85 -1.11 -6.28
N ASP A 47 5.19 -0.72 -7.39
CA ASP A 47 4.12 0.26 -7.45
C ASP A 47 3.34 0.10 -8.78
N ALA A 48 2.28 0.87 -9.00
CA ALA A 48 1.51 0.84 -10.25
C ALA A 48 2.24 1.49 -11.45
N GLY A 49 3.45 2.00 -11.25
CA GLY A 49 4.26 2.68 -12.25
C GLY A 49 5.13 1.76 -13.09
N ARG A 50 5.26 0.49 -12.73
CA ARG A 50 6.09 -0.49 -13.43
C ARG A 50 5.34 -1.81 -13.58
N PRO A 51 5.42 -2.45 -14.76
CA PRO A 51 4.92 -3.81 -14.88
C PRO A 51 5.73 -4.70 -13.92
N ALA A 52 5.01 -5.41 -13.07
CA ALA A 52 5.57 -6.45 -12.25
C ALA A 52 5.64 -7.72 -13.10
N ALA A 53 6.81 -8.33 -13.23
CA ALA A 53 6.97 -9.52 -14.05
C ALA A 53 8.01 -10.48 -13.46
N LEU A 54 7.70 -11.77 -13.52
CA LEU A 54 8.58 -12.86 -13.10
C LEU A 54 8.65 -13.92 -14.21
N PHE A 55 9.78 -14.62 -14.29
CA PHE A 55 9.91 -15.75 -15.20
C PHE A 55 9.18 -16.96 -14.61
N ASP A 56 8.24 -17.51 -15.38
CA ASP A 56 7.50 -18.72 -15.07
C ASP A 56 8.26 -19.92 -15.64
N GLU A 57 9.01 -20.64 -14.80
CA GLU A 57 9.81 -21.80 -15.25
C GLU A 57 8.96 -22.93 -15.84
N LYS A 58 7.72 -23.12 -15.35
CA LYS A 58 6.84 -24.21 -15.78
C LYS A 58 6.22 -23.90 -17.14
N ALA A 59 5.83 -22.65 -17.36
CA ALA A 59 5.30 -22.17 -18.62
C ALA A 59 6.40 -21.78 -19.62
N GLY A 60 7.66 -21.65 -19.18
CA GLY A 60 8.78 -21.18 -19.98
C GLY A 60 8.61 -19.74 -20.49
N ALA A 61 7.87 -18.89 -19.75
CA ALA A 61 7.44 -17.58 -20.22
C ALA A 61 7.54 -16.51 -19.13
N VAL A 62 7.63 -15.24 -19.51
CA VAL A 62 7.48 -14.13 -18.57
C VAL A 62 6.01 -13.96 -18.23
N ARG A 63 5.69 -14.02 -16.93
CA ARG A 63 4.36 -13.73 -16.41
C ARG A 63 4.33 -12.33 -15.85
N GLU A 64 3.36 -11.55 -16.29
CA GLU A 64 3.03 -10.28 -15.67
C GLU A 64 2.16 -10.50 -14.43
N LEU A 65 2.50 -9.80 -13.35
CA LEU A 65 1.75 -9.75 -12.10
C LEU A 65 1.14 -8.36 -12.00
N ARG A 66 -0.10 -8.28 -11.54
CA ARG A 66 -0.80 -7.00 -11.39
C ARG A 66 -1.53 -6.99 -10.07
N ALA A 67 -1.49 -5.84 -9.39
CA ALA A 67 -2.51 -5.51 -8.42
C ALA A 67 -3.61 -4.74 -9.17
N PHE A 68 -4.88 -5.04 -8.91
CA PHE A 68 -6.01 -4.33 -9.51
C PHE A 68 -7.11 -4.15 -8.47
N ARG A 69 -7.87 -3.07 -8.60
CA ARG A 69 -9.09 -2.89 -7.79
C ARG A 69 -10.08 -3.96 -8.21
N ASP A 70 -10.58 -4.70 -7.24
CA ASP A 70 -11.64 -5.68 -7.45
C ASP A 70 -12.86 -5.45 -6.54
N GLN A 71 -12.70 -4.69 -5.45
CA GLN A 71 -13.82 -4.33 -4.58
C GLN A 71 -13.61 -3.01 -3.85
N GLY A 72 -14.67 -2.20 -3.76
CA GLY A 72 -14.74 -1.01 -2.92
C GLY A 72 -13.86 0.13 -3.41
N THR A 73 -13.60 1.09 -2.53
CA THR A 73 -12.93 2.35 -2.88
C THR A 73 -11.40 2.24 -2.94
N ALA A 74 -10.85 1.02 -3.03
CA ALA A 74 -9.42 0.80 -3.16
C ALA A 74 -8.90 1.38 -4.49
N GLY A 75 -7.62 1.64 -4.63
CA GLY A 75 -7.06 2.13 -5.87
C GLY A 75 -5.59 2.45 -5.73
N PHE A 76 -5.09 3.34 -6.58
CA PHE A 76 -3.73 3.82 -6.49
C PHE A 76 -3.71 5.28 -6.04
N ASP A 77 -2.78 5.64 -5.17
CA ASP A 77 -2.54 7.05 -4.84
C ASP A 77 -1.56 7.70 -5.83
N ARG A 78 -1.30 9.00 -5.65
CA ARG A 78 -0.34 9.76 -6.47
C ARG A 78 1.09 9.21 -6.48
N TYR A 79 1.48 8.45 -5.46
CA TYR A 79 2.77 7.75 -5.41
C TYR A 79 2.68 6.34 -5.99
N ARG A 80 1.56 6.01 -6.64
CA ARG A 80 1.26 4.73 -7.28
C ARG A 80 1.22 3.56 -6.31
N ARG A 81 1.04 3.85 -5.01
CA ARG A 81 0.86 2.85 -3.96
C ARG A 81 -0.58 2.39 -3.97
N MET A 82 -0.83 1.16 -3.54
CA MET A 82 -2.19 0.74 -3.25
C MET A 82 -2.73 1.60 -2.12
N ARG A 83 -3.82 2.33 -2.35
CA ARG A 83 -4.66 2.99 -1.33
C ARG A 83 -5.85 2.07 -1.09
N LEU A 84 -5.92 1.44 0.07
CA LEU A 84 -6.92 0.40 0.31
C LEU A 84 -8.26 1.00 0.73
N ALA A 85 -8.24 1.99 1.63
CA ALA A 85 -9.44 2.72 2.09
C ALA A 85 -10.65 1.83 2.47
N GLY A 86 -10.38 0.62 2.95
CA GLY A 86 -11.38 -0.37 3.29
C GLY A 86 -11.99 -1.12 2.10
N GLY A 87 -11.45 -0.95 0.90
CA GLY A 87 -11.63 -1.82 -0.24
C GLY A 87 -10.51 -2.87 -0.36
N ARG A 88 -10.49 -3.56 -1.48
CA ARG A 88 -9.58 -4.66 -1.78
C ARG A 88 -8.85 -4.45 -3.10
N MET A 89 -7.59 -4.91 -3.12
CA MET A 89 -6.83 -5.09 -4.34
C MET A 89 -6.59 -6.59 -4.56
N GLY A 90 -7.09 -7.10 -5.68
CA GLY A 90 -6.85 -8.46 -6.16
C GLY A 90 -5.50 -8.55 -6.89
N THR A 91 -4.98 -9.78 -7.00
CA THR A 91 -3.69 -10.02 -7.66
C THR A 91 -3.74 -11.05 -8.77
N GLY A 92 -4.81 -11.85 -8.84
CA GLY A 92 -4.88 -13.03 -9.69
C GLY A 92 -3.89 -14.14 -9.30
N PHE A 93 -3.15 -14.00 -8.20
CA PHE A 93 -2.34 -15.05 -7.60
C PHE A 93 -3.24 -15.95 -6.78
N PHE A 94 -3.64 -17.08 -7.37
CA PHE A 94 -4.77 -17.88 -6.93
C PHE A 94 -4.55 -19.38 -7.18
N SER A 95 -5.09 -20.24 -6.31
CA SER A 95 -5.18 -21.68 -6.50
C SER A 95 -6.47 -22.26 -5.90
N GLN A 96 -7.08 -23.21 -6.62
CA GLN A 96 -8.27 -23.96 -6.17
C GLN A 96 -7.98 -25.36 -5.64
N THR A 97 -6.81 -25.94 -5.94
CA THR A 97 -6.53 -27.37 -5.71
C THR A 97 -5.11 -27.64 -5.22
N GLY A 98 -4.32 -26.59 -4.94
CA GLY A 98 -2.92 -26.67 -4.53
C GLY A 98 -1.98 -26.91 -5.71
N GLU A 99 -2.48 -27.63 -6.72
CA GLU A 99 -1.79 -27.97 -7.96
C GLU A 99 -1.96 -26.91 -9.08
N GLY A 100 -2.55 -25.75 -8.74
CA GLY A 100 -2.75 -24.60 -9.63
C GLY A 100 -1.64 -23.53 -9.51
N MET A 101 -0.90 -23.37 -10.61
CA MET A 101 0.08 -22.35 -11.06
C MET A 101 1.05 -21.67 -10.08
N ASP A 102 0.64 -21.23 -8.89
CA ASP A 102 1.40 -20.29 -8.06
C ASP A 102 1.83 -20.82 -6.68
N PHE A 103 0.92 -21.48 -5.97
CA PHE A 103 1.17 -21.89 -4.57
C PHE A 103 2.27 -22.94 -4.46
N TRP A 104 2.38 -23.85 -5.43
CA TRP A 104 3.45 -24.83 -5.47
C TRP A 104 4.84 -24.15 -5.44
N ARG A 105 5.01 -22.97 -6.05
CA ARG A 105 6.28 -22.23 -6.01
C ARG A 105 6.60 -21.73 -4.63
N VAL A 106 5.58 -21.31 -3.89
CA VAL A 106 5.71 -20.76 -2.54
C VAL A 106 6.13 -21.86 -1.58
N VAL A 107 5.50 -23.03 -1.68
CA VAL A 107 5.67 -24.11 -0.71
C VAL A 107 6.83 -25.06 -1.03
N LYS A 108 7.35 -25.07 -2.28
CA LYS A 108 8.35 -26.08 -2.75
C LYS A 108 9.60 -26.18 -1.87
N ALA A 109 10.07 -25.06 -1.32
CA ALA A 109 11.30 -25.00 -0.54
C ALA A 109 11.05 -25.17 0.97
N ASN A 110 9.78 -25.24 1.37
CA ASN A 110 9.36 -25.25 2.76
C ASN A 110 9.79 -24.01 3.57
N GLU A 111 10.08 -22.92 2.88
CA GLU A 111 10.47 -21.63 3.43
C GLU A 111 9.63 -20.56 2.75
N PHE A 112 9.28 -19.51 3.50
CA PHE A 112 8.45 -18.44 2.99
C PHE A 112 8.87 -17.10 3.57
N SER A 113 8.88 -16.06 2.76
CA SER A 113 9.00 -14.69 3.26
C SER A 113 8.00 -13.76 2.59
N LEU A 114 7.35 -12.94 3.41
CA LEU A 114 6.56 -11.78 3.00
C LEU A 114 7.39 -10.53 3.28
N GLU A 115 7.55 -9.68 2.27
CA GLU A 115 8.12 -8.36 2.39
C GLU A 115 7.15 -7.32 1.83
N LEU A 116 7.00 -6.20 2.52
CA LEU A 116 6.21 -5.07 2.05
C LEU A 116 6.61 -3.77 2.76
N THR A 117 6.26 -2.65 2.15
CA THR A 117 6.16 -1.37 2.85
C THR A 117 4.69 -0.99 2.97
N PHE A 118 4.27 -0.60 4.17
CA PHE A 118 2.89 -0.24 4.46
C PHE A 118 2.81 1.02 5.31
N GLN A 119 1.70 1.73 5.20
CA GLN A 119 1.39 2.93 5.99
C GLN A 119 -0.05 2.82 6.50
N PRO A 120 -0.28 2.57 7.80
CA PRO A 120 -1.63 2.46 8.34
C PRO A 120 -2.32 3.84 8.35
N ALA A 121 -3.61 3.87 8.04
CA ALA A 121 -4.39 5.12 8.14
C ALA A 121 -4.58 5.57 9.59
N ALA A 122 -4.67 4.61 10.51
CA ALA A 122 -4.78 4.85 11.95
C ALA A 122 -4.11 3.71 12.75
N LEU A 123 -3.67 4.03 13.96
CA LEU A 123 -3.15 3.03 14.90
C LEU A 123 -4.24 2.06 15.36
N THR A 124 -5.50 2.47 15.40
CA THR A 124 -6.63 1.59 15.70
C THR A 124 -7.59 1.64 14.54
N GLN A 125 -7.95 0.47 14.03
CA GLN A 125 -8.89 0.34 12.92
C GLN A 125 -10.02 -0.60 13.35
N GLY A 126 -11.25 -0.23 12.98
CA GLY A 126 -12.43 -0.91 13.45
C GLY A 126 -12.59 -2.30 12.85
N THR A 127 -12.72 -3.31 13.71
CA THR A 127 -13.51 -4.50 13.41
C THR A 127 -14.97 -4.19 13.76
N PRO A 128 -15.98 -4.70 13.03
CA PRO A 128 -17.38 -4.50 13.41
C PRO A 128 -17.62 -4.85 14.88
N ALA A 129 -18.52 -4.10 15.53
CA ALA A 129 -18.84 -4.31 16.94
C ALA A 129 -19.31 -5.76 17.19
N GLY A 130 -18.68 -6.45 18.14
CA GLY A 130 -18.96 -7.86 18.46
C GLY A 130 -18.11 -8.88 17.67
N GLU A 131 -17.27 -8.44 16.73
CA GLU A 131 -16.46 -9.31 15.87
C GLU A 131 -14.94 -9.14 16.05
N GLY A 132 -14.50 -8.67 17.23
CA GLY A 132 -13.08 -8.48 17.58
C GLY A 132 -12.23 -9.76 17.64
N ARG A 133 -12.73 -10.88 17.10
CA ARG A 133 -12.04 -12.17 17.02
C ARG A 133 -10.92 -12.16 15.96
N PHE A 134 -11.04 -11.36 14.91
CA PHE A 134 -10.08 -11.34 13.80
C PHE A 134 -9.55 -9.93 13.55
N PRO A 135 -8.25 -9.78 13.24
CA PRO A 135 -7.66 -8.49 12.91
C PRO A 135 -8.18 -7.97 11.57
N VAL A 136 -8.13 -6.66 11.34
CA VAL A 136 -8.26 -6.10 9.99
C VAL A 136 -7.07 -6.52 9.13
N ARG A 137 -7.27 -6.78 7.83
CA ARG A 137 -6.31 -7.51 7.00
C ARG A 137 -5.52 -6.60 6.05
N LEU A 138 -4.21 -6.53 6.24
CA LEU A 138 -3.30 -5.80 5.36
C LEU A 138 -3.01 -6.65 4.11
N VAL A 139 -2.54 -7.86 4.34
CA VAL A 139 -2.20 -8.86 3.32
C VAL A 139 -2.84 -10.17 3.76
N ASN A 140 -3.53 -10.82 2.84
CA ASN A 140 -4.21 -12.05 3.15
C ASN A 140 -4.10 -12.99 1.97
N CYS A 141 -3.74 -14.23 2.26
CA CYS A 141 -3.75 -15.30 1.29
C CYS A 141 -4.74 -16.34 1.78
N SER A 142 -5.97 -16.22 1.29
CA SER A 142 -7.14 -16.80 1.94
C SER A 142 -8.05 -17.53 0.99
N ALA A 143 -8.80 -18.45 1.58
CA ALA A 143 -9.87 -19.17 0.93
C ALA A 143 -11.22 -18.47 1.16
N TRP A 144 -12.26 -19.25 1.49
CA TRP A 144 -13.64 -18.80 1.45
C TRP A 144 -14.13 -18.04 2.69
N HIS A 145 -13.54 -18.29 3.86
CA HIS A 145 -14.06 -17.81 5.15
C HIS A 145 -13.13 -16.84 5.86
N ASP A 146 -13.65 -16.10 6.83
CA ASP A 146 -12.89 -15.08 7.56
C ASP A 146 -11.76 -15.61 8.43
N ALA A 147 -11.77 -16.89 8.78
CA ALA A 147 -10.66 -17.53 9.48
C ALA A 147 -9.72 -18.26 8.52
N ASP A 148 -10.03 -18.29 7.22
CA ASP A 148 -9.44 -19.26 6.30
C ASP A 148 -8.27 -18.68 5.53
N TRP A 149 -7.08 -18.76 6.13
CA TRP A 149 -5.85 -18.23 5.55
C TRP A 149 -4.71 -19.23 5.56
N GLU A 150 -3.96 -19.25 4.46
CA GLU A 150 -2.65 -19.89 4.35
C GLU A 150 -1.61 -19.03 5.04
N PHE A 151 -1.66 -17.72 4.83
CA PHE A 151 -0.99 -16.74 5.68
C PHE A 151 -1.80 -15.43 5.74
N MET A 152 -1.57 -14.66 6.79
CA MET A 152 -2.24 -13.39 7.02
C MET A 152 -1.29 -12.44 7.75
N LEU A 153 -1.23 -11.20 7.28
CA LEU A 153 -0.73 -10.04 8.00
C LEU A 153 -1.91 -9.12 8.31
N GLY A 154 -2.14 -8.87 9.59
CA GLY A 154 -3.27 -8.10 10.08
C GLY A 154 -2.87 -7.09 11.14
N GLN A 155 -3.80 -6.19 11.44
CA GLN A 155 -3.66 -5.19 12.50
C GLN A 155 -4.82 -5.32 13.49
N GLN A 156 -4.52 -5.28 14.78
CA GLN A 156 -5.50 -5.23 15.86
C GLN A 156 -5.04 -4.21 16.89
N GLY A 157 -5.76 -3.09 16.98
CA GLY A 157 -5.21 -1.90 17.64
C GLY A 157 -3.84 -1.57 17.06
N ASP A 158 -2.90 -1.20 17.92
CA ASP A 158 -1.52 -0.86 17.57
C ASP A 158 -0.64 -2.10 17.27
N LYS A 159 -1.19 -3.32 17.29
CA LYS A 159 -0.42 -4.55 17.08
C LYS A 159 -0.51 -5.03 15.64
N LEU A 160 0.62 -5.49 15.12
CA LEU A 160 0.65 -6.31 13.91
C LEU A 160 0.64 -7.78 14.29
N LEU A 161 -0.24 -8.52 13.63
CA LEU A 161 -0.40 -9.94 13.80
C LEU A 161 -0.01 -10.64 12.51
N TYR A 162 0.75 -11.73 12.64
CA TYR A 162 1.08 -12.59 11.52
C TYR A 162 0.69 -14.03 11.80
N SER A 163 0.04 -14.66 10.84
CA SER A 163 -0.30 -16.07 10.88
C SER A 163 0.29 -16.75 9.64
N ILE A 164 0.86 -17.93 9.81
CA ILE A 164 1.31 -18.79 8.73
C ILE A 164 0.92 -20.24 9.00
N ARG A 165 0.27 -20.87 8.02
CA ARG A 165 -0.23 -22.23 8.10
C ARG A 165 0.88 -23.23 7.77
N THR A 166 0.99 -24.23 8.60
CA THR A 166 1.88 -25.38 8.46
C THR A 166 1.10 -26.64 8.79
N VAL A 167 1.60 -27.81 8.37
CA VAL A 167 0.98 -29.10 8.73
C VAL A 167 0.94 -29.36 10.25
N ASP A 168 1.80 -28.71 11.04
CA ASP A 168 1.91 -28.95 12.49
C ASP A 168 1.02 -28.00 13.32
N ASN A 169 0.69 -26.82 12.79
CA ASN A 169 -0.07 -25.78 13.51
C ASN A 169 -1.49 -25.56 12.98
N PHE A 170 -1.95 -26.43 12.08
CA PHE A 170 -3.24 -26.30 11.44
C PHE A 170 -4.42 -26.55 12.40
N LEU A 171 -5.36 -25.62 12.42
CA LEU A 171 -6.57 -25.65 13.23
C LEU A 171 -7.81 -25.65 12.34
N ASN A 172 -8.81 -26.46 12.65
CA ASN A 172 -10.11 -26.36 11.98
C ASN A 172 -10.86 -25.07 12.42
N MET A 173 -12.05 -24.84 11.88
CA MET A 173 -12.87 -23.66 12.21
C MET A 173 -13.26 -23.57 13.71
N ASN A 174 -13.33 -24.71 14.39
CA ASN A 174 -13.61 -24.80 15.83
C ASN A 174 -12.35 -24.51 16.68
N GLY A 175 -11.16 -24.43 16.07
CA GLY A 175 -9.90 -24.22 16.76
C GLY A 175 -9.19 -25.49 17.23
N GLU A 176 -9.60 -26.66 16.75
CA GLU A 176 -8.99 -27.94 17.10
C GLU A 176 -7.86 -28.28 16.14
N ARG A 177 -6.77 -28.87 16.63
CA ARG A 177 -5.66 -29.32 15.80
C ARG A 177 -6.08 -30.47 14.89
N VAL A 178 -5.82 -30.32 13.60
CA VAL A 178 -6.13 -31.32 12.56
C VAL A 178 -4.92 -31.48 11.64
N LYS A 179 -4.78 -32.67 11.03
CA LYS A 179 -3.62 -33.01 10.18
C LYS A 179 -3.74 -32.53 8.73
N GLY A 180 -4.86 -31.92 8.36
CA GLY A 180 -5.12 -31.38 7.03
C GLY A 180 -6.63 -31.19 6.79
N ASP A 181 -6.97 -30.10 6.11
CA ASP A 181 -8.31 -29.73 5.65
C ASP A 181 -8.10 -28.62 4.60
N LEU A 182 -9.08 -28.42 3.72
CA LEU A 182 -9.11 -27.29 2.79
C LEU A 182 -9.32 -25.98 3.55
N HIS A 183 -10.14 -26.04 4.61
CA HIS A 183 -10.57 -24.88 5.38
C HIS A 183 -10.02 -24.92 6.80
N GLY A 184 -9.33 -23.87 7.22
CA GLY A 184 -8.81 -23.82 8.58
C GLY A 184 -8.05 -22.55 8.89
N ARG A 185 -7.38 -22.50 10.03
CA ARG A 185 -6.57 -21.36 10.44
C ARG A 185 -5.29 -21.82 11.09
N ALA A 186 -4.37 -20.89 11.25
CA ALA A 186 -3.20 -21.06 12.12
C ALA A 186 -3.23 -20.02 13.24
N PRO A 187 -2.47 -20.25 14.33
CA PRO A 187 -2.26 -19.23 15.36
C PRO A 187 -1.73 -17.93 14.76
N ALA A 188 -2.25 -16.81 15.23
CA ALA A 188 -1.73 -15.49 14.93
C ALA A 188 -0.76 -15.06 16.04
N TYR A 189 0.40 -14.56 15.65
CA TYR A 189 1.46 -14.08 16.54
C TYR A 189 1.52 -12.55 16.48
N GLU A 190 1.57 -11.89 17.63
CA GLU A 190 1.88 -10.46 17.69
C GLU A 190 3.37 -10.27 17.35
N ILE A 191 3.66 -9.75 16.16
CA ILE A 191 5.02 -9.64 15.63
C ILE A 191 5.63 -8.25 15.76
N ALA A 192 4.79 -7.22 15.98
CA ALA A 192 5.27 -5.85 16.17
C ALA A 192 4.19 -4.97 16.84
N THR A 193 4.64 -3.86 17.42
CA THR A 193 3.78 -2.75 17.85
C THR A 193 4.07 -1.52 16.98
N LEU A 194 3.03 -0.93 16.42
CA LEU A 194 3.08 0.31 15.65
C LEU A 194 3.22 1.49 16.60
N ALA A 195 4.29 2.27 16.44
CA ALA A 195 4.51 3.48 17.24
C ALA A 195 3.80 4.71 16.64
N ASP A 196 3.53 4.69 15.34
CA ASP A 196 2.95 5.79 14.59
C ASP A 196 2.30 5.30 13.28
N THR A 197 1.82 6.23 12.45
CA THR A 197 1.18 5.96 11.16
C THR A 197 2.06 6.30 9.96
N ARG A 198 3.38 6.43 10.17
CA ARG A 198 4.33 6.64 9.07
C ARG A 198 4.51 5.34 8.28
N PRO A 199 5.08 5.42 7.07
CA PRO A 199 5.45 4.22 6.33
C PRO A 199 6.47 3.38 7.09
N HIS A 200 6.26 2.07 7.12
CA HIS A 200 7.15 1.08 7.69
C HIS A 200 7.47 -0.01 6.68
N HIS A 201 8.72 -0.48 6.66
CA HIS A 201 9.16 -1.64 5.89
C HIS A 201 9.14 -2.89 6.78
N LEU A 202 8.43 -3.93 6.35
CA LEU A 202 8.28 -5.17 7.09
C LEU A 202 8.77 -6.35 6.25
N VAL A 203 9.57 -7.20 6.89
CA VAL A 203 9.87 -8.55 6.40
C VAL A 203 9.44 -9.54 7.47
N VAL A 204 8.61 -10.51 7.11
CA VAL A 204 8.33 -11.69 7.95
C VAL A 204 8.84 -12.91 7.21
N SER A 205 9.70 -13.69 7.86
CA SER A 205 10.38 -14.82 7.24
C SER A 205 10.25 -16.08 8.07
N TYR A 206 9.98 -17.19 7.39
CA TYR A 206 9.71 -18.49 7.95
C TYR A 206 10.57 -19.58 7.30
N LYS A 207 11.09 -20.45 8.15
CA LYS A 207 11.53 -21.82 7.84
C LYS A 207 11.16 -22.71 9.04
N PRO A 208 11.13 -24.04 8.93
CA PRO A 208 10.72 -24.90 10.04
C PRO A 208 11.54 -24.63 11.31
N GLY A 209 10.84 -24.32 12.41
CA GLY A 209 11.47 -23.98 13.69
C GLY A 209 12.03 -22.55 13.77
N THR A 210 11.73 -21.67 12.81
CA THR A 210 12.13 -20.26 12.86
C THR A 210 11.11 -19.38 12.15
N LEU A 211 10.39 -18.56 12.91
CA LEU A 211 9.61 -17.43 12.39
C LEU A 211 10.21 -16.14 12.96
N VAL A 212 10.58 -15.22 12.09
CA VAL A 212 11.21 -13.94 12.45
C VAL A 212 10.52 -12.79 11.72
N ALA A 213 10.41 -11.64 12.38
CA ALA A 213 9.98 -10.41 11.73
C ALA A 213 11.01 -9.29 11.93
N PHE A 214 11.20 -8.50 10.88
CA PHE A 214 12.05 -7.31 10.85
C PHE A 214 11.19 -6.10 10.47
N MET A 215 11.20 -5.07 11.31
CA MET A 215 10.56 -3.78 11.03
C MET A 215 11.65 -2.74 10.82
N ASP A 216 11.58 -2.00 9.72
CA ASP A 216 12.53 -0.97 9.33
C ASP A 216 13.99 -1.47 9.39
N GLY A 217 14.19 -2.73 8.97
CA GLY A 217 15.49 -3.39 8.94
C GLY A 217 15.99 -3.94 10.28
N ARG A 218 15.20 -3.85 11.36
CA ARG A 218 15.57 -4.32 12.70
C ARG A 218 14.68 -5.48 13.14
N ARG A 219 15.27 -6.51 13.75
CA ARG A 219 14.49 -7.65 14.28
C ARG A 219 13.57 -7.19 15.41
N VAL A 220 12.27 -7.44 15.25
CA VAL A 220 11.21 -7.08 16.22
C VAL A 220 10.53 -8.29 16.83
N PHE A 221 10.64 -9.46 16.20
CA PHE A 221 10.04 -10.71 16.67
C PHE A 221 10.88 -11.91 16.24
N ALA A 222 10.93 -12.93 17.08
CA ALA A 222 11.49 -14.24 16.76
C ALA A 222 10.83 -15.32 17.62
N THR A 223 10.52 -16.47 17.03
CA THR A 223 10.03 -17.65 17.73
C THR A 223 10.47 -18.92 17.01
N ASP A 224 10.64 -19.99 17.76
CA ASP A 224 10.89 -21.35 17.27
C ASP A 224 9.63 -22.24 17.30
N GLN A 225 8.50 -21.70 17.78
CA GLN A 225 7.27 -22.45 17.98
C GLN A 225 6.54 -22.84 16.68
N VAL A 226 6.88 -22.20 15.56
CA VAL A 226 6.29 -22.50 14.26
C VAL A 226 7.15 -23.54 13.55
N THR A 227 6.63 -24.75 13.44
CA THR A 227 7.29 -25.94 12.88
C THR A 227 6.47 -26.53 11.73
N GLY A 228 6.90 -27.64 11.14
CA GLY A 228 6.15 -28.34 10.10
C GLY A 228 6.42 -27.82 8.69
N ASN A 229 5.75 -28.44 7.71
CA ASN A 229 5.86 -28.06 6.32
C ASN A 229 4.74 -27.10 5.86
N LEU A 230 5.03 -26.29 4.85
CA LEU A 230 4.03 -25.55 4.09
C LEU A 230 3.32 -26.51 3.12
N ALA A 231 2.01 -26.65 3.28
CA ALA A 231 1.17 -27.53 2.45
C ALA A 231 -0.11 -26.77 2.04
N TRP A 232 0.08 -25.67 1.32
CA TRP A 232 -1.00 -24.75 0.94
C TRP A 232 -1.72 -25.26 -0.30
N GLY A 233 -3.05 -25.32 -0.21
CA GLY A 233 -3.91 -25.99 -1.18
C GLY A 233 -4.94 -25.08 -1.81
N TYR A 234 -5.32 -23.97 -1.15
CA TYR A 234 -6.35 -23.10 -1.68
C TYR A 234 -6.14 -21.69 -1.17
N GLY A 235 -6.19 -20.72 -2.07
CA GLY A 235 -6.31 -19.33 -1.68
C GLY A 235 -6.10 -18.35 -2.81
N GLU A 236 -6.49 -17.11 -2.57
CA GLU A 236 -6.09 -15.94 -3.35
C GLU A 236 -5.29 -14.98 -2.49
N LEU A 237 -4.21 -14.43 -3.04
CA LEU A 237 -3.51 -13.30 -2.45
C LEU A 237 -4.29 -12.01 -2.75
N CYS A 238 -4.75 -11.36 -1.69
CA CYS A 238 -5.43 -10.07 -1.73
C CYS A 238 -4.77 -9.08 -0.75
N PHE A 239 -4.96 -7.79 -1.01
CA PHE A 239 -4.56 -6.70 -0.12
C PHE A 239 -5.78 -5.91 0.36
N GLY A 240 -5.78 -5.51 1.63
CA GLY A 240 -6.83 -4.66 2.22
C GLY A 240 -8.10 -5.37 2.71
N ASP A 241 -8.38 -6.59 2.22
CA ASP A 241 -9.55 -7.38 2.64
C ASP A 241 -9.39 -8.90 2.32
N ASN A 242 -10.48 -9.66 2.43
CA ASN A 242 -10.60 -11.09 2.09
C ASN A 242 -10.94 -11.37 0.62
N HIS A 243 -10.61 -12.57 0.13
CA HIS A 243 -10.97 -13.06 -1.22
C HIS A 243 -12.46 -13.00 -1.57
N ASN A 244 -13.36 -13.21 -0.59
CA ASN A 244 -14.81 -13.11 -0.82
C ASN A 244 -15.44 -11.77 -0.42
N GLY A 245 -14.60 -10.78 -0.14
CA GLY A 245 -15.01 -9.56 0.54
C GLY A 245 -15.29 -9.84 2.01
N GLY A 246 -14.88 -8.93 2.88
CA GLY A 246 -14.89 -9.15 4.31
C GLY A 246 -15.37 -7.94 5.08
N ARG A 247 -15.58 -8.17 6.38
CA ARG A 247 -15.90 -7.13 7.35
C ARG A 247 -14.63 -6.60 8.05
N HIS A 248 -13.49 -7.24 7.82
CA HIS A 248 -12.19 -6.97 8.46
C HIS A 248 -11.28 -6.13 7.55
N ARG A 249 -11.82 -5.00 7.10
CA ARG A 249 -11.24 -4.14 6.08
C ARG A 249 -10.13 -3.27 6.65
N TRP A 250 -8.99 -3.25 5.96
CA TRP A 250 -7.87 -2.41 6.36
C TRP A 250 -7.81 -1.10 5.56
N HIS A 251 -7.49 -0.04 6.28
CA HIS A 251 -7.32 1.31 5.76
C HIS A 251 -5.84 1.70 5.85
N GLY A 252 -5.27 2.08 4.70
CA GLY A 252 -3.90 2.57 4.63
C GLY A 252 -3.35 2.48 3.22
N ARG A 253 -2.02 2.51 3.11
CA ARG A 253 -1.29 2.33 1.85
C ARG A 253 -0.33 1.14 1.88
N ILE A 254 -0.16 0.45 0.77
CA ILE A 254 0.79 -0.67 0.58
C ILE A 254 1.58 -0.48 -0.72
N GLU A 255 2.86 -0.83 -0.69
CA GLU A 255 3.81 -0.80 -1.80
C GLU A 255 5.00 -1.72 -1.55
N GLY A 256 5.85 -1.93 -2.55
CA GLY A 256 7.10 -2.65 -2.36
C GLY A 256 6.88 -4.06 -1.84
N VAL A 257 5.89 -4.76 -2.38
CA VAL A 257 5.49 -6.07 -1.92
C VAL A 257 6.27 -7.14 -2.68
N ALA A 258 6.87 -8.08 -1.95
CA ALA A 258 7.57 -9.23 -2.50
C ALA A 258 7.25 -10.48 -1.68
N LEU A 259 7.04 -11.59 -2.38
CA LEU A 259 6.93 -12.91 -1.79
C LEU A 259 8.12 -13.76 -2.25
N TYR A 260 8.68 -14.53 -1.31
CA TYR A 260 9.81 -15.42 -1.57
C TYR A 260 9.50 -16.84 -1.11
N HIS A 261 9.97 -17.83 -1.88
CA HIS A 261 10.01 -19.24 -1.49
C HIS A 261 11.29 -19.59 -0.72
N ARG A 262 11.85 -18.65 0.03
CA ARG A 262 13.07 -18.84 0.82
C ARG A 262 13.04 -17.98 2.07
N PHE A 263 13.91 -18.30 3.00
CA PHE A 263 14.18 -17.49 4.17
C PHE A 263 14.98 -16.24 3.80
N VAL A 264 14.51 -15.08 4.25
CA VAL A 264 15.20 -13.78 4.16
C VAL A 264 15.86 -13.51 5.51
N ALA A 265 17.19 -13.53 5.52
CA ALA A 265 17.98 -13.34 6.73
C ALA A 265 18.08 -11.86 7.12
N GLU A 266 18.47 -11.61 8.38
CA GLU A 266 18.56 -10.27 8.99
C GLU A 266 19.36 -9.26 8.16
N ALA A 267 20.53 -9.64 7.65
CA ALA A 267 21.37 -8.76 6.84
C ALA A 267 20.67 -8.32 5.53
N GLU A 268 19.92 -9.22 4.90
CA GLU A 268 19.18 -8.92 3.69
C GLU A 268 17.95 -8.07 3.98
N ALA A 269 17.20 -8.38 5.05
CA ALA A 269 16.08 -7.57 5.50
C ALA A 269 16.50 -6.13 5.79
N ALA A 270 17.64 -5.93 6.47
CA ALA A 270 18.21 -4.61 6.74
C ALA A 270 18.64 -3.88 5.45
N ALA A 271 19.25 -4.58 4.51
CA ALA A 271 19.65 -4.00 3.23
C ALA A 271 18.44 -3.60 2.38
N ASN A 272 17.41 -4.45 2.31
CA ASN A 272 16.18 -4.13 1.61
C ASN A 272 15.44 -2.94 2.24
N ALA A 273 15.35 -2.90 3.58
CA ALA A 273 14.75 -1.78 4.29
C ALA A 273 15.47 -0.47 4.00
N THR A 274 16.81 -0.48 4.01
CA THR A 274 17.63 0.71 3.69
C THR A 274 17.32 1.23 2.29
N VAL A 275 17.30 0.33 1.29
CA VAL A 275 17.03 0.71 -0.11
C VAL A 275 15.60 1.22 -0.27
N TYR A 276 14.61 0.55 0.31
CA TYR A 276 13.21 0.88 0.10
C TYR A 276 12.80 2.14 0.87
N LEU A 277 13.18 2.26 2.14
CA LEU A 277 12.89 3.44 2.94
C LEU A 277 13.59 4.69 2.41
N ALA A 278 14.77 4.57 1.78
CA ALA A 278 15.39 5.69 1.07
C ALA A 278 14.49 6.22 -0.07
N LYS A 279 13.83 5.33 -0.83
CA LYS A 279 12.85 5.74 -1.87
C LYS A 279 11.62 6.41 -1.26
N VAL A 280 11.10 5.85 -0.16
CA VAL A 280 9.96 6.42 0.57
C VAL A 280 10.28 7.81 1.10
N ASN A 281 11.45 7.99 1.70
CA ASN A 281 11.89 9.26 2.28
C ASN A 281 12.26 10.30 1.20
N ALA A 282 12.59 9.86 -0.02
CA ALA A 282 12.86 10.74 -1.15
C ALA A 282 11.58 11.28 -1.84
N ARG A 283 10.39 10.90 -1.37
CA ARG A 283 9.13 11.41 -1.93
C ARG A 283 8.98 12.90 -1.73
N VAL A 284 8.65 13.58 -2.81
CA VAL A 284 8.27 14.99 -2.78
C VAL A 284 6.76 15.07 -2.62
N PRO A 285 6.24 15.59 -1.49
CA PRO A 285 4.81 15.86 -1.37
C PRO A 285 4.38 16.92 -2.37
N LEU A 286 3.19 16.74 -2.95
CA LEU A 286 2.56 17.83 -3.69
C LEU A 286 2.26 18.96 -2.72
N PRO A 287 2.59 20.21 -3.08
CA PRO A 287 2.17 21.35 -2.30
C PRO A 287 0.65 21.37 -2.18
N SER A 288 0.18 21.37 -0.93
CA SER A 288 -1.22 21.50 -0.55
C SER A 288 -1.51 22.77 0.24
N ALA A 289 -2.78 23.18 0.26
CA ALA A 289 -3.33 24.25 1.07
C ALA A 289 -4.61 23.77 1.77
N ARG A 290 -4.73 24.01 3.07
CA ARG A 290 -6.00 23.80 3.78
C ARG A 290 -6.72 25.12 3.93
N ILE A 291 -7.98 25.16 3.52
CA ILE A 291 -8.82 26.36 3.55
C ILE A 291 -10.16 26.08 4.25
N GLU A 292 -10.86 27.14 4.61
CA GLU A 292 -12.31 27.11 4.81
C GLU A 292 -12.95 27.66 3.53
N GLY A 293 -13.73 26.84 2.84
CA GLY A 293 -14.44 27.20 1.61
C GLY A 293 -15.94 27.36 1.88
N LYS A 294 -16.57 28.35 1.26
CA LYS A 294 -18.02 28.50 1.21
C LYS A 294 -18.51 28.04 -0.16
N LEU A 295 -19.39 27.04 -0.19
CA LEU A 295 -19.90 26.49 -1.44
C LEU A 295 -20.78 27.52 -2.16
N LEU A 296 -20.44 27.87 -3.40
CA LEU A 296 -21.19 28.83 -4.22
C LEU A 296 -22.10 28.11 -5.22
N ALA A 297 -21.59 27.07 -5.87
CA ALA A 297 -22.31 26.31 -6.88
C ALA A 297 -21.85 24.84 -6.89
N LYS A 298 -22.74 23.95 -7.34
CA LYS A 298 -22.52 22.50 -7.36
C LYS A 298 -22.72 21.94 -8.75
N THR A 299 -21.83 21.05 -9.16
CA THR A 299 -22.10 20.17 -10.28
C THR A 299 -23.05 19.06 -9.86
N THR A 300 -23.95 18.66 -10.77
CA THR A 300 -24.79 17.50 -10.57
C THR A 300 -23.95 16.24 -10.65
N VAL A 301 -23.91 15.44 -9.57
CA VAL A 301 -23.26 14.12 -9.59
C VAL A 301 -23.96 13.26 -10.65
N PRO A 302 -23.24 12.70 -11.64
CA PRO A 302 -23.84 11.90 -12.68
C PRO A 302 -24.52 10.64 -12.10
N GLU A 303 -25.34 9.98 -12.91
CA GLU A 303 -25.87 8.66 -12.55
C GLU A 303 -24.85 7.58 -12.91
N VAL A 304 -24.69 6.55 -12.07
CA VAL A 304 -23.73 5.45 -12.29
C VAL A 304 -23.86 4.85 -13.69
N LYS A 305 -25.10 4.59 -14.12
CA LYS A 305 -25.39 4.06 -15.46
C LYS A 305 -24.88 4.92 -16.62
N THR A 306 -24.70 6.22 -16.40
CA THR A 306 -24.24 7.17 -17.44
C THR A 306 -22.74 7.27 -17.57
N ILE A 307 -21.99 6.79 -16.56
CA ILE A 307 -20.53 6.81 -16.59
C ILE A 307 -19.93 5.49 -17.07
N HIS A 308 -20.71 4.40 -17.19
CA HIS A 308 -20.19 3.14 -17.75
C HIS A 308 -19.56 3.33 -19.14
N PRO A 309 -18.42 2.67 -19.42
CA PRO A 309 -17.80 1.60 -18.64
C PRO A 309 -16.89 2.07 -17.49
N TYR A 310 -16.83 3.36 -17.20
CA TYR A 310 -16.12 3.88 -16.03
C TYR A 310 -16.91 3.63 -14.74
N HIS A 311 -16.19 3.50 -13.63
CA HIS A 311 -16.74 3.24 -12.30
C HIS A 311 -16.50 4.39 -11.31
N ASP A 312 -15.68 5.37 -11.71
CA ASP A 312 -15.33 6.53 -10.92
C ASP A 312 -15.67 7.80 -11.69
N ALA A 313 -16.10 8.84 -10.99
CA ALA A 313 -16.35 10.16 -11.57
C ALA A 313 -15.98 11.28 -10.60
N LEU A 314 -15.24 12.26 -11.11
CA LEU A 314 -15.01 13.54 -10.46
C LEU A 314 -16.18 14.49 -10.79
N VAL A 315 -16.49 15.36 -9.84
CA VAL A 315 -17.37 16.51 -10.03
C VAL A 315 -16.59 17.77 -9.67
N VAL A 316 -16.82 18.84 -10.43
CA VAL A 316 -16.23 20.16 -10.15
C VAL A 316 -17.25 21.02 -9.42
N ASN A 317 -16.91 21.49 -8.23
CA ASN A 317 -17.75 22.41 -7.44
C ASN A 317 -17.07 23.77 -7.32
N GLU A 318 -17.86 24.82 -7.12
CA GLU A 318 -17.36 26.20 -6.97
C GLU A 318 -17.41 26.64 -5.51
N TYR A 319 -16.30 27.19 -5.04
CA TYR A 319 -16.19 27.69 -3.68
C TYR A 319 -15.63 29.12 -3.66
N GLU A 320 -16.07 29.90 -2.68
CA GLU A 320 -15.39 31.11 -2.24
C GLU A 320 -14.42 30.73 -1.11
N VAL A 321 -13.16 31.16 -1.22
CA VAL A 321 -12.20 31.04 -0.13
C VAL A 321 -12.61 31.98 1.00
N VAL A 322 -13.06 31.44 2.14
CA VAL A 322 -13.36 32.24 3.33
C VAL A 322 -12.07 32.65 4.01
N ARG A 323 -11.17 31.69 4.21
CA ARG A 323 -9.82 31.92 4.74
C ARG A 323 -8.88 30.77 4.40
N VAL A 324 -7.60 31.07 4.32
CA VAL A 324 -6.54 30.07 4.24
C VAL A 324 -6.14 29.68 5.67
N VAL A 325 -6.21 28.38 5.99
CA VAL A 325 -5.83 27.84 7.30
C VAL A 325 -4.32 27.63 7.37
N GLU A 326 -3.77 26.95 6.35
CA GLU A 326 -2.35 26.65 6.26
C GLU A 326 -1.97 26.34 4.80
N THR A 327 -0.69 26.52 4.49
CA THR A 327 -0.09 26.09 3.23
C THR A 327 1.16 25.27 3.54
N SER A 328 1.36 24.21 2.79
CA SER A 328 2.57 23.39 2.91
C SER A 328 3.78 24.06 2.24
N PRO A 329 5.01 23.67 2.62
CA PRO A 329 6.22 24.12 1.92
C PRO A 329 6.14 23.86 0.41
N GLY A 330 6.53 24.86 -0.39
CA GLY A 330 6.47 24.76 -1.85
C GLY A 330 5.14 25.19 -2.48
N TRP A 331 4.16 25.67 -1.69
CA TRP A 331 2.94 26.25 -2.26
C TRP A 331 3.24 27.57 -2.97
N THR A 332 3.16 27.58 -4.30
CA THR A 332 3.55 28.73 -5.13
C THR A 332 2.48 29.20 -6.12
N LEU A 333 1.20 28.95 -5.85
CA LEU A 333 0.12 29.43 -6.73
C LEU A 333 0.22 30.95 -6.98
N ARG A 334 0.00 31.36 -8.23
CA ARG A 334 -0.08 32.76 -8.66
C ARG A 334 -1.36 32.94 -9.49
N PRO A 335 -2.29 33.84 -9.09
CA PRO A 335 -2.29 34.60 -7.84
C PRO A 335 -2.35 33.68 -6.60
N ALA A 336 -1.90 34.19 -5.45
CA ALA A 336 -2.00 33.44 -4.21
C ALA A 336 -3.47 33.19 -3.85
N LEU A 337 -3.77 32.10 -3.12
CA LEU A 337 -5.09 31.90 -2.53
C LEU A 337 -5.38 33.04 -1.55
N LEU A 338 -6.45 33.79 -1.80
CA LEU A 338 -6.86 34.94 -1.00
C LEU A 338 -8.32 34.80 -0.56
N PRO A 339 -8.71 35.39 0.59
CA PRO A 339 -10.12 35.49 0.96
C PRO A 339 -10.96 36.15 -0.15
N ALA A 340 -12.21 35.72 -0.28
CA ALA A 340 -13.16 36.11 -1.32
C ALA A 340 -12.78 35.70 -2.76
N MET A 341 -11.71 34.92 -2.93
CA MET A 341 -11.36 34.35 -4.23
C MET A 341 -12.31 33.20 -4.57
N THR A 342 -12.87 33.21 -5.78
CA THR A 342 -13.59 32.08 -6.35
C THR A 342 -12.61 31.03 -6.85
N ILE A 343 -12.87 29.76 -6.52
CA ILE A 343 -12.06 28.62 -6.93
C ILE A 343 -12.97 27.47 -7.39
N ARG A 344 -12.45 26.65 -8.30
CA ARG A 344 -13.06 25.37 -8.71
C ARG A 344 -12.34 24.23 -7.99
N VAL A 345 -13.08 23.25 -7.49
CA VAL A 345 -12.52 22.10 -6.79
C VAL A 345 -13.10 20.82 -7.36
N ALA A 346 -12.25 20.01 -7.97
CA ALA A 346 -12.55 18.65 -8.39
C ALA A 346 -12.57 17.72 -7.16
N GLN A 347 -13.69 17.05 -6.97
CA GLN A 347 -13.95 16.13 -5.85
C GLN A 347 -14.53 14.84 -6.41
N TRP A 348 -14.25 13.70 -5.79
CA TRP A 348 -14.88 12.44 -6.19
C TRP A 348 -16.37 12.49 -5.91
N GLY A 349 -17.20 12.38 -6.95
CA GLY A 349 -18.66 12.25 -6.85
C GLY A 349 -19.14 10.81 -6.88
N ILE A 350 -18.42 9.94 -7.59
CA ILE A 350 -18.64 8.49 -7.63
C ILE A 350 -17.29 7.79 -7.46
N LEU A 351 -17.25 6.76 -6.61
CA LEU A 351 -16.13 5.83 -6.46
C LEU A 351 -16.67 4.41 -6.43
N ASP A 352 -16.18 3.56 -7.32
CA ASP A 352 -16.59 2.15 -7.43
C ASP A 352 -18.12 1.98 -7.51
N ASP A 353 -18.75 2.72 -8.42
CA ASP A 353 -20.21 2.76 -8.62
C ASP A 353 -21.02 3.27 -7.39
N VAL A 354 -20.36 3.81 -6.37
CA VAL A 354 -21.01 4.37 -5.17
C VAL A 354 -20.88 5.89 -5.15
N LYS A 355 -22.02 6.59 -5.04
CA LYS A 355 -22.03 8.06 -4.84
C LYS A 355 -21.34 8.41 -3.52
N THR A 356 -20.44 9.37 -3.57
CA THR A 356 -19.77 9.90 -2.37
C THR A 356 -20.69 10.91 -1.66
N GLY A 357 -20.28 11.38 -0.48
CA GLY A 357 -21.00 12.43 0.27
C GLY A 357 -20.78 13.86 -0.23
N VAL A 358 -20.17 14.06 -1.41
CA VAL A 358 -19.86 15.40 -1.94
C VAL A 358 -21.13 16.26 -2.15
N ASP A 359 -22.27 15.61 -2.38
CA ASP A 359 -23.57 16.25 -2.54
C ASP A 359 -24.22 16.63 -1.19
N GLY A 360 -23.68 16.20 -0.05
CA GLY A 360 -24.24 16.50 1.27
C GLY A 360 -24.11 17.95 1.72
N THR A 361 -23.23 18.75 1.08
CA THR A 361 -23.06 20.17 1.42
C THR A 361 -24.08 21.03 0.68
N GLU A 362 -24.81 21.87 1.41
CA GLU A 362 -25.73 22.86 0.82
C GLU A 362 -25.01 24.10 0.30
N ILE A 363 -25.56 24.75 -0.72
CA ILE A 363 -25.05 26.04 -1.22
C ILE A 363 -25.09 27.08 -0.09
N GLY A 364 -24.00 27.82 0.06
CA GLY A 364 -23.77 28.76 1.17
C GLY A 364 -23.16 28.12 2.41
N GLY A 365 -23.13 26.79 2.49
CA GLY A 365 -22.46 26.04 3.55
C GLY A 365 -20.95 26.24 3.55
N ARG A 366 -20.34 26.22 4.74
CA ARG A 366 -18.89 26.34 4.92
C ARG A 366 -18.28 25.00 5.29
N VAL A 367 -17.23 24.61 4.60
CA VAL A 367 -16.55 23.32 4.79
C VAL A 367 -15.03 23.50 4.79
N PRO A 368 -14.30 22.71 5.61
CA PRO A 368 -12.86 22.62 5.45
C PRO A 368 -12.54 21.89 4.15
N LEU A 369 -11.57 22.40 3.39
CA LEU A 369 -11.07 21.77 2.16
C LEU A 369 -9.56 21.63 2.23
N THR A 370 -9.05 20.52 1.69
CA THR A 370 -7.62 20.37 1.38
C THR A 370 -7.45 20.46 -0.12
N LEU A 371 -6.59 21.36 -0.59
CA LEU A 371 -6.43 21.67 -2.00
C LEU A 371 -5.04 21.29 -2.48
N GLU A 372 -4.97 20.59 -3.60
CA GLU A 372 -3.77 20.39 -4.40
C GLU A 372 -4.02 20.99 -5.80
N VAL A 373 -2.98 21.52 -6.45
CA VAL A 373 -3.14 22.07 -7.81
C VAL A 373 -3.49 20.92 -8.76
N TYR A 374 -4.63 21.05 -9.45
CA TYR A 374 -5.20 19.95 -10.24
C TYR A 374 -4.24 19.44 -11.32
N THR A 375 -3.61 20.34 -12.07
CA THR A 375 -2.63 20.00 -13.13
C THR A 375 -1.31 19.45 -12.60
N GLY A 376 -1.06 19.53 -11.29
CA GLY A 376 0.13 18.97 -10.64
C GLY A 376 0.00 17.49 -10.29
N HIS A 377 -1.17 16.87 -10.51
CA HIS A 377 -1.46 15.55 -9.97
C HIS A 377 -1.01 14.41 -10.92
N PRO A 378 -0.17 13.45 -10.46
CA PRO A 378 0.51 12.47 -11.32
C PRO A 378 -0.30 11.20 -11.66
N ASP A 379 -1.45 11.00 -11.05
CA ASP A 379 -2.37 9.86 -11.26
C ASP A 379 -3.31 10.06 -12.46
N LYS A 380 -3.11 11.14 -13.23
CA LYS A 380 -3.86 11.48 -14.45
C LYS A 380 -5.37 11.50 -14.20
N LEU A 381 -5.80 12.38 -13.30
CA LEU A 381 -7.22 12.63 -12.99
C LEU A 381 -8.08 12.84 -14.26
N ASP A 382 -7.50 13.39 -15.32
CA ASP A 382 -8.15 13.61 -16.62
C ASP A 382 -8.47 12.34 -17.42
N GLU A 383 -7.94 11.18 -17.03
CA GLU A 383 -8.33 9.88 -17.62
C GLU A 383 -9.64 9.34 -17.01
N GLN A 384 -10.21 10.04 -16.02
CA GLN A 384 -11.51 9.71 -15.42
C GLN A 384 -12.63 10.57 -16.01
N VAL A 385 -13.88 10.15 -15.78
CA VAL A 385 -15.04 11.00 -16.09
C VAL A 385 -15.02 12.21 -15.16
N VAL A 386 -14.93 13.41 -15.74
CA VAL A 386 -15.06 14.68 -15.01
C VAL A 386 -16.36 15.35 -15.43
N ALA A 387 -17.30 15.45 -14.49
CA ALA A 387 -18.52 16.22 -14.68
C ALA A 387 -18.28 17.66 -14.22
N ASP A 388 -18.62 18.61 -15.09
CA ASP A 388 -18.73 20.02 -14.76
C ASP A 388 -19.97 20.58 -15.45
N THR A 389 -21.01 20.89 -14.66
CA THR A 389 -22.25 21.48 -15.16
C THR A 389 -22.35 22.97 -14.84
N LEU A 390 -21.26 23.58 -14.41
CA LEU A 390 -21.21 24.98 -13.99
C LEU A 390 -21.00 25.88 -15.21
N ALA A 391 -21.35 27.16 -15.06
CA ALA A 391 -21.04 28.14 -16.09
C ALA A 391 -19.52 28.24 -16.25
N GLU A 392 -19.06 28.35 -17.49
CA GLU A 392 -17.63 28.46 -17.79
C GLU A 392 -17.03 29.68 -17.07
N ASP A 393 -15.98 29.43 -16.30
CA ASP A 393 -15.18 30.45 -15.62
C ASP A 393 -13.72 30.09 -15.79
N LEU A 394 -13.08 30.74 -16.77
CA LEU A 394 -11.68 30.49 -17.13
C LEU A 394 -10.68 31.16 -16.17
N ASP A 395 -11.16 32.09 -15.32
CA ASP A 395 -10.32 32.82 -14.38
C ASP A 395 -10.25 32.12 -13.02
N ALA A 396 -11.24 31.27 -12.70
CA ALA A 396 -11.24 30.47 -11.48
C ALA A 396 -10.21 29.33 -11.55
N PRO A 397 -9.18 29.30 -10.68
CA PRO A 397 -8.23 28.20 -10.66
C PRO A 397 -8.88 26.89 -10.22
N LEU A 398 -8.48 25.80 -10.88
CA LEU A 398 -8.94 24.45 -10.59
C LEU A 398 -7.97 23.74 -9.63
N PHE A 399 -8.54 23.23 -8.54
CA PHE A 399 -7.86 22.39 -7.56
C PHE A 399 -8.46 20.99 -7.54
N TYR A 400 -7.72 20.06 -6.95
CA TYR A 400 -8.19 18.74 -6.58
C TYR A 400 -8.26 18.66 -5.05
N GLU A 401 -9.32 18.06 -4.52
CA GLU A 401 -9.39 17.65 -3.11
C GLU A 401 -9.01 16.17 -2.96
N PRO A 402 -7.82 15.86 -2.41
CA PRO A 402 -7.39 14.49 -2.20
C PRO A 402 -8.28 13.79 -1.16
N LEU A 403 -8.58 12.51 -1.42
CA LEU A 403 -9.20 11.67 -0.40
C LEU A 403 -8.26 11.53 0.82
N PRO A 404 -8.80 11.55 2.06
CA PRO A 404 -8.03 11.35 3.29
C PRO A 404 -7.13 10.09 3.30
#